data_AF-A0AAD7JI89-F1
#
_entry.id   AF-A0AAD7JI89-F1
#
_cell.length_a   1.000
_cell.length_b   1.000
_cell.length_c   1.000
_cell.angle_alpha   90.00
_cell.angle_beta   90.00
_cell.angle_gamma   90.00
#
_symmetry.space_group_name_H-M   'P 1'
#
loop_
_entity.id
_entity.type
_entity.pdbx_description
1 polymer ?
#
loop_
_entity_poly.entity_id
_entity_poly.type
_entity_poly.pdbx_seq_one_letter_code
_entity_poly.pdbx_strand_id
1 'polypeptide(L)'
;MSLQSHSGVSRRWKHFHAALELAVQRSAHEWKFEDFAECFPQYVKEDKDGAMQTFTQVADYIENTTKRDLEKLFGEYDLQNNIDILDKIVSEAKARKASGDIGPNVWTENLQPRSTVCGRTIPILEAQAERLRESLAKLEAENLAFIAELDDKDRQVNDLTARYTGIMGKIDETREAWKQVPMTTIQEWAAQTAETLTPTLRS
;
A
#
# COMPACT_ATOMS: atom_id res chain seq x y z
N MET A 1 -3.64 -6.28 -2.81
CA MET A 1 -2.87 -6.88 -3.92
C MET A 1 -3.40 -6.29 -5.21
N SER A 2 -2.69 -5.32 -5.76
CA SER A 2 -3.02 -4.74 -7.06
C SER A 2 -2.65 -5.76 -8.14
N LEU A 3 -3.65 -6.29 -8.85
CA LEU A 3 -3.42 -7.05 -10.07
C LEU A 3 -2.96 -6.04 -11.13
N GLN A 4 -1.65 -5.80 -11.19
CA GLN A 4 -1.05 -5.12 -12.33
C GLN A 4 -1.33 -5.98 -13.57
N SER A 5 -2.21 -5.51 -14.44
CA SER A 5 -2.44 -6.02 -15.78
C SER A 5 -1.19 -5.75 -16.60
N HIS A 6 -0.35 -6.78 -16.78
CA HIS A 6 0.71 -6.71 -17.78
C HIS A 6 0.11 -6.86 -19.17
N SER A 7 0.33 -5.84 -19.99
CA SER A 7 -0.16 -5.69 -21.35
C SER A 7 0.59 -6.58 -22.33
N GLY A 8 0.36 -7.88 -22.26
CA GLY A 8 0.91 -8.83 -23.23
C GLY A 8 0.25 -10.20 -23.12
N VAL A 9 -0.26 -10.68 -24.26
CA VAL A 9 -0.82 -12.03 -24.42
C VAL A 9 0.21 -13.10 -24.04
N SER A 10 -0.11 -14.00 -23.10
CA SER A 10 0.84 -15.01 -22.63
C SER A 10 1.25 -15.99 -23.74
N ARG A 11 2.42 -16.61 -23.57
CA ARG A 11 2.87 -17.67 -24.48
C ARG A 11 1.91 -18.85 -24.47
N ARG A 12 1.36 -19.18 -23.29
CA ARG A 12 0.38 -20.24 -23.11
C ARG A 12 -0.89 -19.99 -23.90
N TRP A 13 -1.43 -18.78 -23.87
CA TRP A 13 -2.59 -18.41 -24.69
C TRP A 13 -2.29 -18.59 -26.18
N LYS A 14 -1.14 -18.09 -26.66
CA LYS A 14 -0.77 -18.23 -28.08
C LYS A 14 -0.74 -19.68 -28.53
N HIS A 15 -0.17 -20.58 -27.73
CA HIS A 15 -0.16 -22.01 -28.04
C HIS A 15 -1.55 -22.64 -27.98
N PHE A 16 -2.34 -22.30 -26.96
CA PHE A 16 -3.71 -22.79 -26.81
C PHE A 16 -4.58 -22.38 -27.99
N HIS A 17 -4.58 -21.08 -28.33
CA HIS A 17 -5.34 -20.51 -29.43
C HIS A 17 -4.93 -21.11 -30.77
N ALA A 18 -3.62 -21.14 -31.08
CA ALA A 18 -3.13 -21.67 -32.34
C ALA A 18 -3.43 -23.16 -32.52
N ALA A 19 -3.33 -23.96 -31.44
CA ALA A 19 -3.68 -25.37 -31.48
C ALA A 19 -5.18 -25.58 -31.74
N LEU A 20 -6.03 -24.74 -31.14
CA LEU A 20 -7.47 -24.81 -31.33
C LEU A 20 -7.88 -24.37 -32.74
N GLU A 21 -7.32 -23.27 -33.25
CA GLU A 21 -7.54 -22.82 -34.63
C GLU A 21 -7.15 -23.91 -35.64
N LEU A 22 -6.01 -24.56 -35.43
CA LEU A 22 -5.57 -25.66 -36.28
C LEU A 22 -6.52 -26.86 -36.20
N ALA A 23 -7.05 -27.18 -35.01
CA ALA A 23 -8.01 -28.26 -34.84
C ALA A 23 -9.33 -27.96 -35.58
N VAL A 24 -9.83 -26.72 -35.48
CA VAL A 24 -11.03 -26.28 -36.21
C VAL A 24 -10.82 -26.41 -37.72
N GLN A 25 -9.72 -25.88 -38.24
CA GLN A 25 -9.36 -25.98 -39.66
C GLN A 25 -9.30 -27.43 -40.14
N ARG A 26 -8.64 -28.30 -39.37
CA ARG A 26 -8.54 -29.72 -39.72
C ARG A 26 -9.90 -30.41 -39.71
N SER A 27 -10.72 -30.15 -38.69
CA SER A 27 -12.05 -30.77 -38.57
C SER A 27 -13.01 -30.34 -39.68
N ALA A 28 -12.95 -29.07 -40.12
CA ALA A 28 -13.81 -28.57 -41.19
C ALA A 28 -13.43 -29.13 -42.58
N HIS A 29 -12.19 -29.60 -42.75
CA HIS A 29 -11.63 -30.05 -44.02
C HIS A 29 -11.15 -31.51 -44.01
N GLU A 30 -11.54 -32.30 -43.00
CA GLU A 30 -11.12 -33.70 -42.87
C GLU A 30 -11.75 -34.60 -43.96
N TRP A 31 -13.02 -34.34 -44.24
CA TRP A 31 -13.80 -34.94 -45.33
C TRP A 31 -13.43 -34.32 -46.67
N LYS A 32 -13.26 -35.18 -47.68
CA LYS A 32 -12.87 -34.75 -49.03
C LYS A 32 -14.07 -34.69 -49.96
N PHE A 33 -13.87 -34.02 -51.11
CA PHE A 33 -14.88 -33.99 -52.14
C PHE A 33 -15.21 -35.39 -52.69
N GLU A 34 -14.25 -36.33 -52.67
CA GLU A 34 -14.52 -37.73 -53.05
C GLU A 34 -15.57 -38.37 -52.13
N ASP A 35 -15.46 -38.18 -50.81
CA ASP A 35 -16.43 -38.69 -49.83
C ASP A 35 -17.83 -38.07 -50.04
N PHE A 36 -17.85 -36.78 -50.38
CA PHE A 36 -19.09 -36.07 -50.75
C PHE A 36 -19.71 -36.64 -52.03
N ALA A 37 -18.90 -36.94 -53.04
CA ALA A 37 -19.34 -37.49 -54.31
C ALA A 37 -19.85 -38.93 -54.20
N GLU A 38 -19.29 -39.73 -53.28
CA GLU A 38 -19.81 -41.06 -52.96
C GLU A 38 -21.19 -41.00 -52.30
N CYS A 39 -21.43 -40.00 -51.45
CA CYS A 39 -22.72 -39.81 -50.77
C CYS A 39 -23.79 -39.17 -51.68
N PHE A 40 -23.39 -38.32 -52.63
CA PHE A 40 -24.30 -37.60 -53.54
C PHE A 40 -23.96 -37.82 -55.02
N PRO A 41 -23.90 -39.07 -55.50
CA PRO A 41 -23.35 -39.39 -56.83
C PRO A 41 -24.20 -38.87 -57.98
N GLN A 42 -25.52 -38.75 -57.78
CA GLN A 42 -26.42 -38.24 -58.81
C GLN A 42 -26.29 -36.72 -58.97
N TYR A 43 -26.18 -35.99 -57.85
CA TYR A 43 -25.98 -34.55 -57.86
C TYR A 43 -24.66 -34.16 -58.52
N VAL A 44 -23.56 -34.85 -58.19
CA VAL A 44 -22.23 -34.59 -58.80
C VAL A 44 -22.20 -34.89 -60.30
N LYS A 45 -22.98 -35.88 -60.76
CA LYS A 45 -23.11 -36.19 -62.20
C LYS A 45 -23.89 -35.14 -62.96
N GLU A 46 -24.91 -34.55 -62.35
CA GLU A 46 -25.78 -33.54 -62.96
C GLU A 46 -25.13 -32.15 -62.96
N ASP A 47 -24.51 -31.76 -61.85
CA ASP A 47 -23.84 -30.46 -61.68
C ASP A 47 -22.64 -30.57 -60.74
N LYS A 48 -21.47 -30.87 -61.32
CA LYS A 48 -20.22 -31.01 -60.58
C LYS A 48 -19.76 -29.69 -59.96
N ASP A 49 -19.95 -28.58 -60.67
CA ASP A 49 -19.47 -27.27 -60.22
C ASP A 49 -20.32 -26.74 -59.06
N GLY A 50 -21.64 -26.90 -59.13
CA GLY A 50 -22.54 -26.60 -58.01
C GLY A 50 -22.30 -27.51 -56.81
N ALA A 51 -22.04 -28.80 -57.03
CA ALA A 51 -21.70 -29.72 -55.95
C ALA A 51 -20.38 -29.34 -55.25
N MET A 52 -19.36 -28.93 -56.01
CA MET A 52 -18.07 -28.47 -55.48
C MET A 52 -18.20 -27.17 -54.69
N GLN A 53 -19.00 -26.22 -55.20
CA GLN A 53 -19.31 -24.99 -54.48
C GLN A 53 -20.06 -25.29 -53.17
N THR A 54 -21.06 -26.17 -53.21
CA THR A 54 -21.84 -26.56 -52.02
C THR A 54 -20.93 -27.20 -50.96
N PHE A 55 -20.06 -28.13 -51.36
CA PHE A 55 -19.08 -28.76 -50.47
C PHE A 55 -18.20 -27.71 -49.77
N THR A 56 -17.62 -26.79 -50.55
CA THR A 56 -16.75 -25.73 -50.04
C THR A 56 -17.51 -24.81 -49.09
N GLN A 57 -18.74 -24.42 -49.44
CA GLN A 57 -19.59 -23.57 -48.59
C GLN A 57 -19.92 -24.23 -47.26
N VAL A 58 -20.18 -25.55 -47.24
CA VAL A 58 -20.45 -26.26 -45.98
C VAL A 58 -19.19 -26.30 -45.11
N ALA A 59 -18.02 -26.58 -45.69
CA ALA A 59 -16.76 -26.57 -44.97
C ALA A 59 -16.45 -25.18 -44.37
N ASP A 60 -16.56 -24.12 -45.17
CA ASP A 60 -16.37 -22.74 -44.73
C ASP A 60 -17.39 -22.33 -43.66
N TYR A 61 -18.65 -22.78 -43.80
CA TYR A 61 -19.70 -22.51 -42.83
C TYR A 61 -19.40 -23.16 -41.47
N ILE A 62 -18.96 -24.41 -41.46
CA ILE A 62 -18.57 -25.14 -40.25
C ILE A 62 -17.40 -24.41 -39.57
N GLU A 63 -16.35 -24.07 -40.33
CA GLU A 63 -15.18 -23.37 -39.80
C GLU A 63 -15.56 -22.02 -39.18
N ASN A 64 -16.27 -21.18 -39.92
CA ASN A 64 -16.61 -19.83 -39.47
C ASN A 64 -17.61 -19.84 -38.30
N THR A 65 -18.58 -20.75 -38.32
CA THR A 65 -19.54 -20.89 -37.21
C THR A 65 -18.83 -21.35 -35.95
N THR A 66 -17.96 -22.35 -36.06
CA THR A 66 -17.19 -22.87 -34.91
C THR A 66 -16.27 -21.80 -34.33
N LYS A 67 -15.54 -21.06 -35.18
CA LYS A 67 -14.68 -19.94 -34.73
C LYS A 67 -15.48 -18.88 -33.97
N ARG A 68 -16.60 -18.44 -34.54
CA ARG A 68 -17.48 -17.44 -33.91
C ARG A 68 -18.00 -17.91 -32.55
N ASP A 69 -18.39 -19.17 -32.43
CA ASP A 69 -18.93 -19.69 -31.18
C ASP A 69 -17.81 -19.89 -30.12
N LEU A 70 -16.59 -20.23 -30.55
CA LEU A 70 -15.41 -20.22 -29.69
C LEU A 70 -15.06 -18.81 -29.21
N GLU A 71 -15.11 -17.79 -30.07
CA GLU A 71 -14.87 -16.40 -29.67
C GLU A 71 -15.88 -15.93 -28.62
N LYS A 72 -17.15 -16.32 -28.74
CA LYS A 72 -18.16 -16.06 -27.70
C LYS A 72 -17.78 -16.72 -26.39
N LEU A 73 -17.42 -18.00 -26.40
CA LEU A 73 -16.98 -18.72 -25.20
C LEU A 73 -15.73 -18.09 -24.58
N PHE A 74 -14.78 -17.63 -25.39
CA PHE A 74 -13.60 -16.93 -24.91
C PHE A 74 -13.96 -15.64 -24.17
N GLY A 75 -14.93 -14.89 -24.69
CA GLY A 75 -15.46 -13.70 -24.04
C GLY A 75 -16.25 -14.00 -22.77
N GLU A 76 -17.16 -14.98 -22.81
CA GLU A 76 -18.02 -15.35 -21.67
C GLU A 76 -17.21 -15.81 -20.45
N TYR A 77 -16.16 -16.58 -20.68
CA TYR A 77 -15.32 -17.14 -19.61
C TYR A 77 -14.04 -16.34 -19.36
N ASP A 78 -13.84 -15.19 -20.02
CA ASP A 78 -12.62 -14.38 -19.93
C ASP A 78 -11.36 -15.25 -20.07
N LEU A 79 -11.38 -16.16 -21.05
CA LEU A 79 -10.47 -17.31 -21.08
C LEU A 79 -9.02 -16.87 -21.27
N GLN A 80 -8.81 -15.83 -22.08
CA GLN A 80 -7.48 -15.28 -22.32
C GLN A 80 -6.84 -14.78 -21.01
N ASN A 81 -7.55 -13.95 -20.25
CA ASN A 81 -7.05 -13.44 -18.98
C ASN A 81 -6.81 -14.57 -17.97
N ASN A 82 -7.72 -15.54 -17.89
CA ASN A 82 -7.57 -16.70 -17.01
C ASN A 82 -6.34 -17.55 -17.35
N ILE A 83 -6.07 -17.78 -18.63
CA ILE A 83 -4.88 -18.50 -19.10
C ILE A 83 -3.61 -17.67 -18.85
N ASP A 84 -3.66 -16.36 -19.03
CA ASP A 84 -2.54 -15.45 -18.76
C ASP A 84 -2.20 -15.42 -17.25
N ILE A 85 -3.22 -15.36 -16.38
CA ILE A 85 -3.07 -15.48 -14.92
C ILE A 85 -2.42 -16.81 -14.56
N LEU A 86 -2.88 -17.92 -15.16
CA LEU A 86 -2.30 -19.24 -14.93
C LEU A 86 -0.82 -19.29 -15.34
N ASP A 87 -0.46 -18.71 -16.49
CA ASP A 87 0.92 -18.66 -16.95
C ASP A 87 1.83 -17.88 -16.00
N LYS A 88 1.31 -16.76 -15.46
CA LYS A 88 1.99 -15.98 -14.43
C LYS A 88 2.19 -16.78 -13.15
N ILE A 89 1.15 -17.42 -12.62
CA ILE A 89 1.22 -18.25 -11.40
C ILE A 89 2.26 -19.36 -11.56
N VAL A 90 2.28 -20.04 -12.70
CA VAL A 90 3.25 -21.11 -12.99
C VAL A 90 4.68 -20.55 -13.08
N SER A 91 4.86 -19.39 -13.70
CA SER A 91 6.17 -18.74 -13.82
C SER A 91 6.70 -18.30 -12.46
N GLU A 92 5.87 -17.69 -11.62
CA GLU A 92 6.22 -17.34 -10.24
C GLU A 92 6.55 -18.58 -9.40
N ALA A 93 5.76 -19.65 -9.51
CA ALA A 93 6.01 -20.90 -8.79
C ALA A 93 7.35 -21.54 -9.19
N LYS A 94 7.69 -21.52 -10.49
CA LYS A 94 8.99 -21.98 -10.99
C LYS A 94 10.13 -21.13 -10.43
N ALA A 95 9.97 -19.81 -10.39
CA ALA A 95 10.96 -18.89 -9.85
C ALA A 95 11.19 -19.14 -8.35
N ARG A 96 10.12 -19.30 -7.55
CA ARG A 96 10.21 -19.64 -6.11
C ARG A 96 10.89 -20.99 -5.87
N LYS A 97 10.57 -21.99 -6.70
CA LYS A 97 11.25 -23.29 -6.64
C LYS A 97 12.74 -23.17 -6.93
N ALA A 98 13.13 -22.33 -7.89
CA ALA A 98 14.53 -22.11 -8.25
C ALA A 98 15.30 -21.33 -7.17
N SER A 99 14.66 -20.40 -6.47
CA SER A 99 15.27 -19.66 -5.35
C SER A 99 15.36 -20.47 -4.05
N GLY A 100 14.73 -21.65 -3.97
CA GLY A 100 14.65 -22.46 -2.75
C GLY A 100 13.69 -21.90 -1.69
N ASP A 101 12.96 -20.83 -2.01
CA ASP A 101 11.99 -20.20 -1.11
C ASP A 101 10.63 -20.91 -1.21
N ILE A 102 10.60 -22.10 -0.63
CA ILE A 102 9.36 -22.87 -0.44
C ILE A 102 8.82 -22.47 0.93
N GLY A 103 8.07 -21.37 0.97
CA GLY A 103 7.39 -20.92 2.19
C GLY A 103 6.49 -22.01 2.78
N PRO A 104 6.18 -21.95 4.09
CA PRO A 104 5.44 -23.02 4.80
C PRO A 104 3.99 -23.23 4.33
N ASN A 105 3.46 -22.31 3.50
CA ASN A 105 2.08 -22.30 3.03
C ASN A 105 1.96 -22.85 1.59
N VAL A 106 2.54 -24.02 1.33
CA VAL A 106 2.36 -24.72 0.05
C VAL A 106 1.06 -25.50 0.04
N TRP A 107 0.34 -25.45 -1.07
CA TRP A 107 -0.86 -26.26 -1.27
C TRP A 107 -0.53 -27.76 -1.24
N THR A 108 -1.35 -28.55 -0.54
CA THR A 108 -1.27 -30.01 -0.46
C THR A 108 -2.67 -30.60 -0.68
N GLU A 109 -2.76 -31.85 -1.18
CA GLU A 109 -4.05 -32.50 -1.46
C GLU A 109 -4.96 -32.61 -0.22
N ASN A 110 -4.37 -32.78 0.97
CA ASN A 110 -5.10 -32.89 2.24
C ASN A 110 -5.00 -31.60 3.07
N LEU A 111 -5.11 -30.44 2.43
CA LEU A 111 -5.03 -29.15 3.12
C LEU A 111 -6.26 -28.93 4.02
N GLN A 112 -6.01 -28.84 5.32
CA GLN A 112 -7.05 -28.51 6.30
C GLN A 112 -7.58 -27.09 6.06
N PRO A 113 -8.90 -26.83 6.17
CA PRO A 113 -9.47 -25.49 5.96
C PRO A 113 -8.78 -24.40 6.79
N ARG A 114 -8.38 -24.76 8.03
CA ARG A 114 -7.62 -23.87 8.91
C ARG A 114 -6.29 -23.45 8.30
N SER A 115 -5.55 -24.38 7.69
CA SER A 115 -4.28 -24.08 7.03
C SER A 115 -4.46 -23.17 5.81
N THR A 116 -5.53 -23.35 5.04
CA THR A 116 -5.88 -22.46 3.92
C THR A 116 -6.15 -21.03 4.39
N VAL A 117 -6.93 -20.87 5.46
CA VAL A 117 -7.23 -19.56 6.04
C VAL A 117 -5.94 -18.94 6.59
N CYS A 118 -5.14 -19.70 7.34
CA CYS A 118 -3.85 -19.23 7.86
C CYS A 118 -2.91 -18.75 6.74
N GLY A 119 -2.80 -19.48 5.63
CA GLY A 119 -1.96 -19.07 4.50
C GLY A 119 -2.35 -17.72 3.89
N ARG A 120 -3.64 -17.34 3.96
CA ARG A 120 -4.13 -16.03 3.52
C ARG A 120 -4.01 -14.96 4.60
N THR A 121 -4.30 -15.31 5.86
CA THR A 121 -4.42 -14.34 6.95
C THR A 121 -3.08 -13.96 7.55
N ILE A 122 -2.12 -14.90 7.65
CA ILE A 122 -0.80 -14.66 8.25
C ILE A 122 -0.06 -13.49 7.56
N PRO A 123 0.08 -13.44 6.22
CA PRO A 123 0.79 -12.33 5.58
C PRO A 123 0.14 -10.95 5.84
N ILE A 124 -1.19 -10.91 5.98
CA ILE A 124 -1.92 -9.69 6.31
C ILE A 124 -1.61 -9.27 7.75
N LEU A 125 -1.63 -10.22 8.69
CA LEU A 125 -1.33 -9.98 10.09
C LEU A 125 0.12 -9.54 10.29
N GLU A 126 1.07 -10.16 9.58
CA GLU A 126 2.49 -9.78 9.61
C GLU A 126 2.68 -8.34 9.13
N ALA A 127 2.05 -7.96 8.01
CA ALA A 127 2.10 -6.60 7.49
C ALA A 127 1.48 -5.57 8.46
N GLN A 128 0.38 -5.93 9.14
CA GLN A 128 -0.22 -5.06 10.16
C GLN A 128 0.64 -4.96 11.43
N ALA A 129 1.22 -6.07 11.87
CA ALA A 129 2.13 -6.09 13.02
C ALA A 129 3.34 -5.19 12.77
N GLU A 130 3.90 -5.24 11.56
CA GLU A 130 5.02 -4.38 11.20
C GLU A 130 4.65 -2.91 11.21
N ARG A 131 3.53 -2.54 10.59
CA ARG A 131 3.00 -1.17 10.64
C ARG A 131 2.78 -0.67 12.07
N LEU A 132 2.28 -1.54 12.96
CA LEU A 132 2.07 -1.20 14.36
C LEU A 132 3.39 -0.99 15.10
N ARG A 133 4.41 -1.81 14.84
CA ARG A 133 5.75 -1.63 15.42
C ARG A 133 6.38 -0.31 14.98
N GLU A 134 6.28 0.02 13.69
CA GLU A 134 6.76 1.31 13.17
C GLU A 134 6.07 2.50 13.85
N SER A 135 4.74 2.43 14.00
CA SER A 135 3.96 3.47 14.69
C SER A 135 4.33 3.59 16.16
N LEU A 136 4.57 2.47 16.84
CA LEU A 136 4.94 2.44 18.25
C LEU A 136 6.34 3.04 18.44
N ALA A 137 7.32 2.65 17.61
CA ALA A 137 8.66 3.21 17.65
C ALA A 137 8.66 4.73 17.43
N LYS A 138 7.80 5.23 16.54
CA LYS A 138 7.62 6.67 16.33
C LYS A 138 7.06 7.37 17.58
N LEU A 139 6.02 6.83 18.19
CA LEU A 139 5.41 7.36 19.41
C LEU A 139 6.39 7.36 20.59
N GLU A 140 7.17 6.29 20.74
CA GLU A 140 8.20 6.22 21.78
C GLU A 140 9.29 7.28 21.58
N ALA A 141 9.73 7.50 20.33
CA ALA A 141 10.69 8.55 20.02
C ALA A 141 10.13 9.96 20.30
N GLU A 142 8.88 10.22 19.95
CA GLU A 142 8.20 11.49 20.27
C GLU A 142 8.05 11.69 21.77
N ASN A 143 7.66 10.65 22.51
CA ASN A 143 7.51 10.72 23.97
C ASN A 143 8.85 10.99 24.67
N LEU A 144 9.93 10.31 24.24
CA LEU A 144 11.27 10.59 24.74
C LEU A 144 11.70 12.05 24.48
N ALA A 145 11.36 12.60 23.32
CA ALA A 145 11.63 14.01 23.01
C ALA A 145 10.83 14.95 23.93
N PHE A 146 9.55 14.67 24.18
CA PHE A 146 8.73 15.47 25.10
C PHE A 146 9.19 15.41 26.55
N ILE A 147 9.62 14.24 27.03
CA ILE A 147 10.19 14.09 28.38
C ILE A 147 11.45 14.94 28.51
N ALA A 148 12.33 14.91 27.50
CA ALA A 148 13.53 15.74 27.50
C ALA A 148 13.22 17.24 27.49
N GLU A 149 12.18 17.66 26.76
CA GLU A 149 11.71 19.04 26.77
C GLU A 149 11.15 19.43 28.15
N LEU A 150 10.34 18.57 28.77
CA LEU A 150 9.75 18.82 30.07
C LEU A 150 10.82 18.95 31.16
N ASP A 151 11.82 18.08 31.17
CA ASP A 151 12.95 18.14 32.09
C ASP A 151 13.74 19.46 31.94
N ASP A 152 13.92 19.95 30.71
CA ASP A 152 14.58 21.23 30.46
C ASP A 152 13.74 22.40 30.99
N LYS A 153 12.41 22.37 30.78
CA LYS A 153 11.49 23.38 31.31
C LYS A 153 11.46 23.38 32.84
N ASP A 154 11.44 22.21 33.47
CA ASP A 154 11.48 22.09 34.93
C ASP A 154 12.79 22.66 35.50
N ARG A 155 13.93 22.44 34.83
CA ARG A 155 15.20 23.09 35.20
C ARG A 155 15.13 24.61 35.09
N GLN A 156 14.56 25.13 33.99
CA GLN A 156 14.39 26.57 33.80
C GLN A 156 13.49 27.18 34.88
N VAL A 157 12.37 26.53 35.20
CA VAL A 157 11.45 26.97 36.27
C VAL A 157 12.17 26.99 37.61
N ASN A 158 12.90 25.93 37.97
CA ASN A 158 13.64 25.86 39.22
C ASN A 158 14.71 26.95 39.34
N ASP A 159 15.46 27.25 38.26
CA ASP A 159 16.43 28.34 38.25
C ASP A 159 15.75 29.71 38.42
N LEU A 160 14.64 29.96 37.73
CA LEU A 160 13.86 31.19 37.88
C LEU A 160 13.29 31.35 39.28
N THR A 161 12.74 30.28 39.87
CA THR A 161 12.24 30.27 41.24
C THR A 161 13.36 30.58 42.22
N ALA A 162 14.54 29.95 42.09
CA ALA A 162 15.69 30.22 42.95
C ALA A 162 16.14 31.69 42.87
N ARG A 163 16.20 32.26 41.67
CA ARG A 163 16.50 33.68 41.45
C ARG A 163 15.45 34.58 42.11
N TYR A 164 14.17 34.29 41.92
CA TYR A 164 13.08 35.07 42.50
C TYR A 164 13.11 35.03 44.04
N THR A 165 13.30 33.85 44.63
CA THR A 165 13.44 33.71 46.08
C THR A 165 14.66 34.45 46.62
N GLY A 166 15.77 34.45 45.88
CA GLY A 166 16.97 35.21 46.25
C GLY A 166 16.75 36.73 46.20
N ILE A 167 16.02 37.22 45.21
CA ILE A 167 15.64 38.64 45.13
C ILE A 167 14.72 39.02 46.29
N MET A 168 13.69 38.22 46.58
CA MET A 168 12.81 38.50 47.71
C MET A 168 13.54 38.47 49.05
N GLY A 169 14.48 37.53 49.25
CA GLY A 169 15.34 37.52 50.43
C GLY A 169 16.12 38.83 50.61
N LYS A 170 16.71 39.37 49.53
CA LYS A 170 17.41 40.66 49.57
C LYS A 170 16.47 41.84 49.87
N ILE A 171 15.24 41.81 49.36
CA ILE A 171 14.23 42.84 49.64
C ILE A 171 13.84 42.79 51.13
N ASP A 172 13.63 41.60 51.68
CA ASP A 172 13.33 41.41 53.11
C ASP A 172 14.50 41.85 53.99
N GLU A 173 15.75 41.51 53.64
CA GLU A 173 16.95 42.00 54.32
C GLU A 173 17.03 43.53 54.30
N THR A 174 16.82 44.15 53.14
CA THR A 174 16.84 45.61 52.98
C THR A 174 15.74 46.27 53.80
N ARG A 175 14.55 45.67 53.84
CA ARG A 175 13.41 46.13 54.64
C ARG A 175 13.71 46.06 56.13
N GLU A 176 14.30 44.96 56.61
CA GLU A 176 14.69 44.85 58.02
C GLU A 176 15.80 45.85 58.37
N ALA A 177 16.81 46.02 57.51
CA ALA A 177 17.84 47.04 57.69
C ALA A 177 17.23 48.46 57.75
N TRP A 178 16.27 48.77 56.89
CA TRP A 178 15.57 50.06 56.87
C TRP A 178 14.80 50.34 58.16
N LYS A 179 14.17 49.32 58.77
CA LYS A 179 13.49 49.48 60.06
C LYS A 179 14.44 49.86 61.20
N GLN A 180 15.69 49.42 61.14
CA GLN A 180 16.71 49.71 62.15
C GLN A 180 17.29 51.12 62.01
N VAL A 181 17.00 51.83 60.91
CA VAL A 181 17.47 53.20 60.72
C VAL A 181 16.66 54.13 61.63
N PRO A 182 17.31 54.87 62.56
CA PRO A 182 16.62 55.74 63.49
C PRO A 182 15.97 56.91 62.75
N MET A 183 14.65 56.81 62.57
CA MET A 183 13.85 57.80 61.83
C MET A 183 13.93 59.18 62.48
N THR A 184 14.10 59.25 63.80
CA THR A 184 14.29 60.49 64.55
C THR A 184 15.56 61.23 64.12
N THR A 185 16.67 60.51 63.89
CA THR A 185 17.94 61.11 63.45
C THR A 185 17.86 61.62 62.01
N ILE A 186 17.10 60.93 61.14
CA ILE A 186 16.85 61.40 59.77
C ILE A 186 15.96 62.65 59.79
N GLN A 187 14.92 62.67 60.63
CA GLN A 187 14.04 63.83 60.78
C GLN A 187 14.77 65.04 61.36
N GLU A 188 15.66 64.84 62.33
CA GLU A 188 16.52 65.89 62.89
C GLU A 188 17.52 66.42 61.86
N TRP A 189 18.17 65.54 61.09
CA TRP A 189 19.06 65.96 60.00
C TRP A 189 18.30 66.72 58.90
N ALA A 190 17.11 66.26 58.53
CA ALA A 190 16.27 66.93 57.54
C ALA A 190 15.80 68.31 58.03
N ALA A 191 15.43 68.43 59.31
CA ALA A 191 15.07 69.71 59.93
C ALA A 191 16.27 70.68 59.95
N GLN A 192 17.46 70.23 60.37
CA GLN A 192 18.68 71.04 60.36
C GLN A 192 19.07 71.49 58.95
N THR A 193 18.95 70.61 57.96
CA THR A 193 19.29 70.94 56.58
C THR A 193 18.28 71.94 55.98
N ALA A 194 17.00 71.79 56.29
CA ALA A 194 15.95 72.75 55.89
C ALA A 194 16.14 74.13 56.55
N GLU A 195 16.57 74.17 57.81
CA GLU A 195 16.92 75.41 58.53
C GLU A 195 18.17 76.08 57.94
N THR A 196 19.19 75.31 57.52
CA THR A 196 20.39 75.89 56.87
C THR A 196 20.14 76.40 55.44
N LEU A 197 19.13 75.86 54.75
CA LEU A 197 18.72 76.29 53.41
C LEU A 197 17.69 77.42 53.44
N THR A 198 17.10 77.75 54.59
CA THR A 198 16.26 78.95 54.72
C THR A 198 17.19 80.16 54.86
N PRO A 199 17.29 81.05 53.86
CA PRO A 199 18.20 82.18 53.94
C PRO A 199 17.67 83.12 55.04
N THR A 200 18.47 83.33 56.08
CA THR A 200 18.22 84.41 57.05
C THR A 200 18.27 85.75 56.31
N LEU A 201 17.09 86.26 55.94
CA LEU A 201 16.86 87.68 55.70
C LEU A 201 17.26 88.42 56.99
N ARG A 202 18.45 89.02 57.02
CA ARG A 202 18.82 90.01 58.03
C ARG A 202 18.93 91.39 57.36
N SER A 203 18.02 92.24 57.84
CA SER A 203 17.98 93.71 57.91
C SER A 203 19.18 94.49 57.38
#